data_AF-A0A537MQW9-F1
#
_entry.id   AF-A0A537MQW9-F1
#
_cell.length_a   1.000
_cell.length_b   1.000
_cell.length_c   1.000
_cell.angle_alpha   90.00
_cell.angle_beta   90.00
_cell.angle_gamma   90.00
#
_symmetry.space_group_name_H-M   'P 1'
#
loop_
_entity.id
_entity.type
_entity.pdbx_description
1 polymer ?
#
loop_
_entity_poly.entity_id
_entity_poly.type
_entity_poly.pdbx_seq_one_letter_code
_entity_poly.pdbx_strand_id
1 'polypeptide(L)'
;AGELIAAFIDRAGGSVRGKISTGTVPQGLKLVYVHRQSRSLSEILAELLRASNNYIANQVFLEIGGHRLGGPVSLEKSLQVANEMLAAHGLATAVHIEEGSGISRNNHFTASGLAKVLELFAPHADLLHGHNGGMNKTGSMEGIRTLAG
;
A
#
# COMPACT_ATOMS: atom_id res chain seq x y z
N ALA A 1 -4.77 -18.68 -2.65
CA ALA A 1 -3.32 -18.72 -2.92
C ALA A 1 -2.79 -20.15 -3.01
N GLY A 2 -2.96 -21.00 -1.98
CA GLY A 2 -2.49 -22.39 -2.00
C GLY A 2 -3.01 -23.21 -3.19
N GLU A 3 -4.30 -23.12 -3.50
CA GLU A 3 -4.91 -23.81 -4.66
C GLU A 3 -4.31 -23.37 -6.00
N LEU A 4 -4.12 -22.06 -6.20
CA LEU A 4 -3.48 -21.51 -7.40
C LEU A 4 -2.03 -22.00 -7.56
N ILE A 5 -1.26 -22.06 -6.47
CA ILE A 5 0.10 -22.59 -6.50
C ILE A 5 0.08 -24.07 -6.90
N ALA A 6 -0.83 -24.88 -6.32
CA ALA A 6 -0.97 -26.28 -6.69
C ALA A 6 -1.32 -26.45 -8.17
N ALA A 7 -2.24 -25.64 -8.70
CA ALA A 7 -2.60 -25.65 -10.12
C ALA A 7 -1.42 -25.28 -11.04
N PHE A 8 -0.57 -24.31 -10.66
CA PHE A 8 0.64 -23.98 -11.43
C PHE A 8 1.70 -25.09 -11.38
N ILE A 9 1.86 -25.77 -10.24
CA ILE A 9 2.76 -26.92 -10.12
C ILE A 9 2.30 -28.06 -11.03
N ASP A 10 1.00 -28.37 -11.03
CA ASP A 10 0.40 -29.40 -11.89
C ASP A 10 0.61 -29.09 -13.37
N ARG A 11 0.32 -27.84 -13.78
CA ARG A 11 0.57 -27.38 -15.15
C ARG A 11 2.04 -27.47 -15.58
N ALA A 12 2.96 -27.37 -14.63
CA ALA A 12 4.40 -27.52 -14.86
C ALA A 12 4.88 -28.99 -14.82
N GLY A 13 3.98 -29.96 -14.68
CA GLY A 13 4.28 -31.39 -14.62
C GLY A 13 4.63 -31.92 -13.22
N GLY A 14 4.48 -31.10 -12.18
CA GLY A 14 4.63 -31.50 -10.79
C GLY A 14 3.33 -32.05 -10.19
N SER A 15 3.36 -32.38 -8.89
CA SER A 15 2.15 -32.76 -8.15
C SER A 15 2.24 -32.31 -6.70
N VAL A 16 1.12 -31.88 -6.12
CA VAL A 16 1.00 -31.58 -4.68
C VAL A 16 0.14 -32.67 -4.04
N ARG A 17 0.67 -33.35 -3.03
CA ARG A 17 -0.04 -34.39 -2.27
C ARG A 17 -0.45 -33.85 -0.90
N GLY A 18 -1.60 -34.28 -0.40
CA GLY A 18 -2.14 -33.87 0.90
C GLY A 18 -3.11 -32.69 0.82
N LYS A 19 -3.65 -32.27 1.97
CA LYS A 19 -4.62 -31.19 2.08
C LYS A 19 -3.92 -29.83 2.14
N ILE A 20 -4.42 -28.86 1.39
CA ILE A 20 -4.01 -27.46 1.48
C ILE A 20 -4.53 -26.90 2.81
N SER A 21 -3.64 -26.30 3.60
CA SER A 21 -3.94 -25.67 4.89
C SER A 21 -3.19 -24.36 5.06
N THR A 22 -3.68 -23.52 5.98
CA THR A 22 -3.01 -22.29 6.41
C THR A 22 -2.19 -22.56 7.67
N GLY A 23 -1.00 -21.97 7.76
CA GLY A 23 -0.13 -22.09 8.92
C GLY A 23 1.12 -21.23 8.79
N THR A 24 1.95 -21.22 9.82
CA THR A 24 3.28 -20.61 9.78
C THR A 24 4.27 -21.53 9.08
N VAL A 25 5.34 -20.97 8.53
CA VAL A 25 6.42 -21.76 7.91
C VAL A 25 7.16 -22.52 9.03
N PRO A 26 7.23 -23.87 8.98
CA PRO A 26 7.99 -24.65 9.96
C PRO A 26 9.47 -24.26 10.00
N GLN A 27 10.07 -24.35 11.20
CA GLN A 27 11.51 -24.15 11.35
C GLN A 27 12.31 -25.25 10.63
N GLY A 28 13.52 -24.91 10.17
CA GLY A 28 14.43 -25.86 9.54
C GLY A 28 14.17 -26.18 8.06
N LEU A 29 13.15 -25.58 7.44
CA LEU A 29 12.95 -25.70 5.99
C LEU A 29 14.03 -24.95 5.21
N LYS A 30 14.55 -25.58 4.15
CA LYS A 30 15.47 -24.93 3.21
C LYS A 30 14.70 -24.02 2.27
N LEU A 31 15.08 -22.74 2.21
CA LEU A 31 14.54 -21.79 1.23
C LEU A 31 14.90 -22.23 -0.20
N VAL A 32 13.88 -22.42 -1.04
CA VAL A 32 14.05 -22.84 -2.44
C VAL A 32 13.90 -21.71 -3.45
N TYR A 33 13.08 -20.71 -3.13
CA TYR A 33 12.78 -19.61 -4.04
C TYR A 33 12.28 -18.39 -3.27
N VAL A 34 12.72 -17.21 -3.72
CA VAL A 34 12.16 -15.92 -3.31
C VAL A 34 11.72 -15.21 -4.58
N HIS A 35 10.42 -14.96 -4.70
CA HIS A 35 9.93 -14.11 -5.77
C HIS A 35 10.30 -12.66 -5.46
N ARG A 36 11.01 -12.00 -6.39
CA ARG A 36 11.23 -10.56 -6.33
C ARG A 36 10.29 -9.88 -7.31
N GLN A 37 9.60 -8.86 -6.83
CA GLN A 37 8.79 -8.00 -7.69
C GLN A 37 9.68 -7.43 -8.80
N SER A 38 9.25 -7.60 -10.05
CA SER A 38 10.03 -7.17 -11.22
C SER A 38 9.98 -5.66 -11.43
N ARG A 39 8.94 -5.00 -10.92
CA ARG A 39 8.75 -3.55 -11.00
C ARG A 39 9.41 -2.83 -9.82
N SER A 40 9.89 -1.62 -10.06
CA SER A 40 10.34 -0.73 -8.98
C SER A 40 9.16 -0.26 -8.13
N LEU A 41 9.45 0.28 -6.93
CA LEU A 41 8.41 0.92 -6.13
C LEU A 41 7.80 2.13 -6.85
N SER A 42 8.59 2.91 -7.60
CA SER A 42 8.08 4.06 -8.35
C SER A 42 7.08 3.65 -9.44
N GLU A 43 7.34 2.58 -10.18
CA GLU A 43 6.39 2.05 -11.18
C GLU A 43 5.09 1.56 -10.52
N ILE A 44 5.19 0.91 -9.37
CA ILE A 44 4.03 0.46 -8.60
C ILE A 44 3.20 1.65 -8.09
N LEU A 45 3.86 2.69 -7.58
CA LEU A 45 3.21 3.90 -7.09
C LEU A 45 2.54 4.70 -8.20
N ALA A 46 3.17 4.84 -9.36
CA ALA A 46 2.56 5.50 -10.52
C ALA A 46 1.28 4.77 -10.97
N GLU A 47 1.32 3.43 -11.07
CA GLU A 47 0.13 2.64 -11.42
C GLU A 47 -0.94 2.65 -10.32
N LEU A 48 -0.53 2.65 -9.03
CA LEU A 48 -1.45 2.83 -7.90
C LEU A 48 -2.21 4.16 -8.01
N LEU A 49 -1.49 5.26 -8.24
CA LEU A 49 -2.07 6.60 -8.30
C LEU A 49 -2.97 6.75 -9.52
N ARG A 50 -2.57 6.20 -10.66
CA ARG A 50 -3.35 6.20 -11.90
C ARG A 50 -4.62 5.36 -11.80
N ALA A 51 -4.52 4.11 -11.35
CA ALA A 51 -5.64 3.18 -11.28
C ALA A 51 -6.48 3.35 -10.01
N SER A 52 -6.03 4.17 -9.05
CA SER A 52 -6.65 4.30 -7.73
C SER A 52 -6.86 2.94 -7.03
N ASN A 53 -5.83 2.09 -7.06
CA ASN A 53 -5.96 0.70 -6.62
C ASN A 53 -5.80 0.58 -5.10
N ASN A 54 -6.94 0.42 -4.42
CA ASN A 54 -7.00 0.32 -2.95
C ASN A 54 -6.22 -0.86 -2.37
N TYR A 55 -6.16 -1.98 -3.09
CA TYR A 55 -5.40 -3.14 -2.64
C TYR A 55 -3.90 -2.82 -2.61
N ILE A 56 -3.36 -2.25 -3.69
CA ILE A 56 -1.94 -1.87 -3.74
C ILE A 56 -1.65 -0.79 -2.70
N ALA A 57 -2.53 0.19 -2.52
CA ALA A 57 -2.37 1.24 -1.51
C ALA A 57 -2.23 0.67 -0.10
N ASN A 58 -3.08 -0.28 0.27
CA ASN A 58 -2.98 -0.94 1.58
C ASN A 58 -1.76 -1.85 1.70
N GLN A 59 -1.33 -2.54 0.63
CA GLN A 59 -0.08 -3.31 0.67
C GLN A 59 1.15 -2.41 0.89
N VAL A 60 1.24 -1.30 0.15
CA VAL A 60 2.33 -0.32 0.31
C VAL A 60 2.30 0.27 1.73
N PHE A 61 1.12 0.62 2.25
CA PHE A 61 0.98 1.15 3.60
C PHE A 61 1.47 0.16 4.66
N LEU A 62 1.08 -1.12 4.56
CA LEU A 62 1.51 -2.18 5.48
C LEU A 62 3.03 -2.39 5.47
N GLU A 63 3.65 -2.28 4.30
CA GLU A 63 5.10 -2.43 4.15
C GLU A 63 5.90 -1.31 4.83
N ILE A 64 5.35 -0.10 4.98
CA ILE A 64 6.02 0.99 5.72
C ILE A 64 6.30 0.56 7.17
N GLY A 65 5.32 -0.05 7.84
CA GLY A 65 5.47 -0.57 9.19
C GLY A 65 6.45 -1.74 9.28
N GLY A 66 6.36 -2.71 8.37
CA GLY A 66 7.26 -3.85 8.33
C GLY A 66 8.70 -3.48 8.01
N HIS A 67 8.92 -2.51 7.12
CA HIS A 67 10.25 -2.04 6.75
C HIS A 67 10.96 -1.33 7.91
N ARG A 68 10.23 -0.51 8.69
CA ARG A 68 10.83 0.27 9.78
C ARG A 68 10.86 -0.44 11.14
N LEU A 69 9.86 -1.27 11.43
CA LEU A 69 9.69 -1.94 12.73
C LEU A 69 9.88 -3.47 12.64
N GLY A 70 10.29 -3.98 11.49
CA GLY A 70 10.50 -5.40 11.23
C GLY A 70 9.22 -6.18 10.91
N GLY A 71 9.38 -7.27 10.18
CA GLY A 71 8.30 -8.19 9.83
C GLY A 71 7.78 -9.02 11.03
N PRO A 72 6.58 -9.62 10.92
CA PRO A 72 5.60 -9.43 9.85
C PRO A 72 5.01 -8.02 9.86
N VAL A 73 4.49 -7.59 8.71
CA VAL A 73 3.75 -6.34 8.56
C VAL A 73 2.46 -6.37 9.37
N SER A 74 2.04 -5.23 9.92
CA SER A 74 0.74 -5.09 10.58
C SER A 74 0.21 -3.67 10.43
N LEU A 75 -1.11 -3.52 10.56
CA LEU A 75 -1.76 -2.20 10.50
C LEU A 75 -1.27 -1.30 11.64
N GLU A 76 -1.19 -1.82 12.86
CA GLU A 76 -0.69 -1.12 14.05
C GLU A 76 0.71 -0.53 13.84
N LYS A 77 1.66 -1.34 13.35
CA LYS A 77 3.03 -0.88 13.07
C LYS A 77 3.04 0.23 12.00
N SER A 78 2.19 0.09 11.00
CA SER A 78 2.13 1.04 9.87
C SER A 78 1.52 2.36 10.29
N LEU A 79 0.47 2.32 11.13
CA LEU A 79 -0.12 3.49 11.76
C LEU A 79 0.87 4.19 12.68
N GLN A 80 1.64 3.44 13.49
CA GLN A 80 2.68 4.01 14.33
C GLN A 80 3.69 4.79 13.47
N VAL A 81 4.25 4.17 12.44
CA VAL A 81 5.24 4.83 11.57
C VAL A 81 4.64 6.01 10.82
N ALA A 82 3.42 5.89 10.30
CA ALA A 82 2.74 6.98 9.61
C ALA A 82 2.51 8.19 10.53
N ASN A 83 2.05 7.94 11.77
CA ASN A 83 1.85 8.99 12.77
C ASN A 83 3.16 9.66 13.17
N GLU A 84 4.25 8.91 13.33
CA GLU A 84 5.60 9.48 13.55
C GLU A 84 6.02 10.39 12.38
N MET A 85 5.79 9.96 11.13
CA MET A 85 6.12 10.75 9.94
C MET A 85 5.27 12.02 9.82
N LEU A 86 3.97 11.95 10.12
CA LEU A 86 3.08 13.10 10.15
C LEU A 86 3.47 14.08 11.26
N ALA A 87 3.76 13.58 12.46
CA ALA A 87 4.18 14.41 13.59
C ALA A 87 5.48 15.16 13.30
N ALA A 88 6.45 14.51 12.65
CA ALA A 88 7.72 15.14 12.25
C ALA A 88 7.54 16.34 11.31
N HIS A 89 6.40 16.44 10.62
CA HIS A 89 6.05 17.54 9.71
C HIS A 89 4.96 18.46 10.27
N GLY A 90 4.62 18.34 11.57
CA GLY A 90 3.58 19.16 12.21
C GLY A 90 2.16 18.81 11.78
N LEU A 91 1.93 17.59 11.27
CA LEU A 91 0.64 17.14 10.71
C LEU A 91 -0.16 16.23 11.64
N ALA A 92 0.32 15.95 12.86
CA ALA A 92 -0.31 15.00 13.79
C ALA A 92 -1.77 15.31 14.13
N THR A 93 -2.18 16.58 14.11
CA THR A 93 -3.57 17.00 14.35
C THR A 93 -4.33 17.35 13.08
N ALA A 94 -3.62 17.40 11.94
CA ALA A 94 -4.17 17.85 10.65
C ALA A 94 -4.51 16.69 9.72
N VAL A 95 -3.96 15.50 9.96
CA VAL A 95 -4.16 14.30 9.15
C VAL A 95 -4.32 13.10 10.08
N HIS A 96 -5.42 12.36 9.91
CA HIS A 96 -5.69 11.10 10.58
C HIS A 96 -5.89 10.00 9.54
N ILE A 97 -5.18 8.90 9.71
CA ILE A 97 -5.15 7.76 8.80
C ILE A 97 -5.55 6.52 9.61
N GLU A 98 -6.52 5.76 9.12
CA GLU A 98 -6.89 4.42 9.60
C GLU A 98 -6.29 3.33 8.71
N GLU A 99 -6.10 3.64 7.43
CA GLU A 99 -5.59 2.74 6.41
C GLU A 99 -5.12 3.51 5.16
N GLY A 100 -4.37 2.86 4.28
CA GLY A 100 -3.63 3.52 3.20
C GLY A 100 -4.44 3.86 1.95
N SER A 101 -5.65 3.33 1.78
CA SER A 101 -6.42 3.50 0.53
C SER A 101 -7.39 4.68 0.52
N GLY A 102 -7.78 5.20 1.68
CA GLY A 102 -8.75 6.29 1.78
C GLY A 102 -10.22 5.84 1.83
N ILE A 103 -10.51 4.53 1.88
CA ILE A 103 -11.88 4.00 1.97
C ILE A 103 -12.49 4.20 3.36
N SER A 104 -11.68 4.16 4.41
CA SER A 104 -12.22 4.35 5.76
C SER A 104 -12.82 5.75 5.89
N ARG A 105 -14.10 5.83 6.29
CA ARG A 105 -14.78 7.11 6.56
C ARG A 105 -14.19 7.86 7.76
N ASN A 106 -13.39 7.17 8.57
CA ASN A 106 -12.70 7.76 9.70
C ASN A 106 -11.38 8.43 9.28
N ASN A 107 -10.86 8.15 8.07
CA ASN A 107 -9.77 8.96 7.50
C ASN A 107 -10.25 10.39 7.35
N HIS A 108 -9.48 11.35 7.87
CA HIS A 108 -9.82 12.76 7.73
C HIS A 108 -8.56 13.61 7.73
N PHE A 109 -8.66 14.76 7.08
CA PHE A 109 -7.60 15.75 7.06
C PHE A 109 -8.20 17.15 6.95
N THR A 110 -7.47 18.15 7.43
CA THR A 110 -7.79 19.54 7.13
C THR A 110 -7.28 19.91 5.73
N ALA A 111 -7.90 20.90 5.10
CA ALA A 111 -7.43 21.37 3.78
C ALA A 111 -5.98 21.89 3.84
N SER A 112 -5.60 22.58 4.93
CA SER A 112 -4.22 23.03 5.14
C SER A 112 -3.24 21.89 5.38
N GLY A 113 -3.67 20.83 6.09
CA GLY A 113 -2.89 19.61 6.27
C GLY A 113 -2.60 18.92 4.94
N LEU A 114 -3.62 18.75 4.10
CA LEU A 114 -3.45 18.18 2.76
C LEU A 114 -2.56 19.05 1.87
N ALA A 115 -2.71 20.38 1.90
CA ALA A 115 -1.84 21.28 1.15
C ALA A 115 -0.37 21.14 1.55
N LYS A 116 -0.08 20.96 2.85
CA LYS A 116 1.29 20.71 3.32
C LYS A 116 1.82 19.34 2.88
N VAL A 117 0.99 18.31 2.87
CA VAL A 117 1.36 17.00 2.31
C VAL A 117 1.71 17.11 0.82
N LEU A 118 0.91 17.86 0.04
CA LEU A 118 1.19 18.10 -1.38
C LEU A 118 2.49 18.89 -1.59
N GLU A 119 2.78 19.88 -0.74
CA GLU A 119 4.06 20.61 -0.77
C GLU A 119 5.26 19.67 -0.55
N LEU A 120 5.17 18.76 0.42
CA LEU A 120 6.20 17.74 0.67
C LEU A 120 6.31 16.72 -0.47
N PHE A 121 5.19 16.43 -1.13
CA PHE A 121 5.12 15.51 -2.26
C PHE A 121 5.56 16.13 -3.59
N ALA A 122 5.69 17.46 -3.69
CA ALA A 122 5.99 18.18 -4.92
C ALA A 122 7.20 17.66 -5.72
N PRO A 123 8.32 17.20 -5.10
CA PRO A 123 9.43 16.58 -5.83
C PRO A 123 9.08 15.27 -6.57
N HIS A 124 7.91 14.69 -6.27
CA HIS A 124 7.37 13.45 -6.83
C HIS A 124 6.05 13.68 -7.58
N ALA A 125 5.71 14.93 -7.92
CA ALA A 125 4.47 15.28 -8.61
C ALA A 125 4.33 14.60 -9.99
N ASP A 126 5.43 14.14 -10.58
CA ASP A 126 5.47 13.37 -11.82
C ASP A 126 4.76 12.01 -11.70
N LEU A 127 4.58 11.48 -10.49
CA LEU A 127 3.80 10.27 -10.24
C LEU A 127 2.28 10.49 -10.37
N LEU A 128 1.81 11.75 -10.40
CA LEU A 128 0.40 12.08 -10.57
C LEU A 128 0.05 12.20 -12.05
N HIS A 129 -0.88 11.34 -12.48
CA HIS A 129 -1.40 11.32 -13.84
C HIS A 129 -2.93 11.49 -13.81
N GLY A 130 -3.37 12.72 -13.57
CA GLY A 130 -4.77 13.10 -13.58
C GLY A 130 -5.35 13.20 -15.00
N HIS A 131 -6.67 13.42 -15.07
CA HIS A 131 -7.36 13.59 -16.35
C HIS A 131 -6.82 14.84 -17.10
N ASN A 132 -6.74 14.76 -18.43
CA ASN A 132 -6.27 15.83 -19.31
C ASN A 132 -4.84 16.33 -19.04
N GLY A 133 -3.99 15.50 -18.43
CA GLY A 133 -2.57 15.85 -18.18
C GLY A 133 -2.33 16.68 -16.92
N GLY A 134 -3.35 16.87 -16.06
CA GLY A 134 -3.16 17.52 -14.76
C GLY A 134 -2.42 16.60 -13.77
N MET A 135 -1.54 17.16 -12.94
CA MET A 135 -0.88 16.44 -11.84
C MET A 135 -1.84 16.40 -10.64
N ASN A 136 -2.85 15.54 -10.67
CA ASN A 136 -3.82 15.43 -9.59
C ASN A 136 -4.30 13.99 -9.35
N LYS A 137 -4.85 13.78 -8.16
CA LYS A 137 -5.52 12.56 -7.74
C LYS A 137 -6.97 12.84 -7.38
N THR A 138 -7.85 11.98 -7.86
CA THR A 138 -9.28 11.98 -7.51
C THR A 138 -9.55 11.12 -6.28
N GLY A 139 -10.56 11.49 -5.50
CA GLY A 139 -11.17 10.64 -4.47
C GLY A 139 -12.69 10.60 -4.65
N SER A 140 -13.29 9.44 -4.48
CA SER A 140 -14.74 9.27 -4.68
C SER A 140 -15.31 8.19 -3.78
N MET A 141 -16.30 8.58 -2.97
CA MET A 141 -17.14 7.69 -2.18
C MET A 141 -18.57 8.22 -2.19
N GLU A 142 -19.53 7.48 -1.65
CA GLU A 142 -20.88 8.00 -1.47
C GLU A 142 -20.85 9.27 -0.57
N GLY A 143 -21.32 10.38 -1.15
CA GLY A 143 -21.31 11.70 -0.51
C GLY A 143 -19.97 12.46 -0.53
N ILE A 144 -18.91 11.90 -1.13
CA ILE A 144 -17.56 12.49 -1.12
C ILE A 144 -16.99 12.55 -2.54
N ARG A 145 -16.52 13.74 -2.93
CA ARG A 145 -15.78 13.99 -4.18
C ARG A 145 -14.62 14.92 -3.87
N THR A 146 -13.40 14.49 -4.15
CA THR A 146 -12.19 15.28 -3.90
C THR A 146 -11.26 15.25 -5.11
N LEU A 147 -10.47 16.30 -5.24
CA LEU A 147 -9.39 16.43 -6.21
C LEU A 147 -8.22 17.12 -5.50
N ALA A 148 -7.02 16.54 -5.57
CA ALA A 148 -5.84 17.05 -4.89
C ALA A 148 -4.61 16.88 -5.79
N GLY A 149 -3.80 17.92 -5.92
CA GLY A 149 -2.66 17.96 -6.83
C GLY A 149 -2.12 19.36 -7.01
#